data_AF-A0A838HX17-F1
#
_entry.id   AF-A0A838HX17-F1
#
_cell.length_a   1.000
_cell.length_b   1.000
_cell.length_c   1.000
_cell.angle_alpha   90.00
_cell.angle_beta   90.00
_cell.angle_gamma   90.00
#
_symmetry.space_group_name_H-M   'P 1'
#
loop_
_entity.id
_entity.type
_entity.pdbx_description
1 polymer ?
#
loop_
_entity_poly.entity_id
_entity_poly.type
_entity_poly.pdbx_seq_one_letter_code
_entity_poly.pdbx_strand_id
1 'polypeptide(L)'
;MITPDDIDRAAMLAVPTITAFYQERLGRLSALQRRVVDAVAGLPAGSRTADRIAAELGRGGSATIGSTLRRLVDAGILLRQGRGVYDLALPGLDRHLDRP
;
A
#
# COMPACT_ATOMS: atom_id res chain seq x y z
N MET A 1 34.63 8.97 8.00
CA MET A 1 34.32 8.20 6.76
C MET A 1 33.25 7.21 7.14
N ILE A 2 32.14 7.13 6.40
CA ILE A 2 31.08 6.15 6.64
C ILE A 2 31.48 4.85 5.94
N THR A 3 31.45 3.73 6.65
CA THR A 3 31.79 2.39 6.15
C THR A 3 30.54 1.57 5.82
N PRO A 4 30.65 0.45 5.08
CA PRO A 4 29.55 -0.50 4.91
C PRO A 4 28.96 -0.99 6.25
N ASP A 5 29.80 -1.28 7.24
CA ASP A 5 29.35 -1.69 8.59
C ASP A 5 28.52 -0.61 9.30
N ASP A 6 28.85 0.66 9.07
CA ASP A 6 28.06 1.78 9.61
C ASP A 6 26.68 1.85 8.94
N ILE A 7 26.60 1.55 7.63
CA ILE A 7 25.33 1.48 6.89
C ILE A 7 24.48 0.32 7.41
N ASP A 8 25.05 -0.87 7.57
CA ASP A 8 24.32 -2.05 8.06
C ASP A 8 23.82 -1.85 9.49
N ARG A 9 24.67 -1.31 10.37
CA ARG A 9 24.28 -0.97 11.74
C ARG A 9 23.17 0.08 11.75
N ALA A 10 23.28 1.14 10.95
CA ALA A 10 22.25 2.16 10.85
C ALA A 10 20.93 1.60 10.31
N ALA A 11 20.98 0.72 9.31
CA ALA A 11 19.81 0.05 8.76
C ALA A 11 19.09 -0.79 9.83
N MET A 12 19.82 -1.60 10.60
CA MET A 12 19.24 -2.39 11.70
C MET A 12 18.59 -1.49 12.76
N LEU A 13 19.25 -0.40 13.15
CA LEU A 13 18.71 0.55 14.13
C LEU A 13 17.47 1.30 13.62
N ALA A 14 17.33 1.47 12.30
CA ALA A 14 16.19 2.12 11.69
C ALA A 14 14.95 1.21 11.57
N VAL A 15 15.10 -0.13 11.61
CA VAL A 15 14.00 -1.09 11.43
C VAL A 15 12.81 -0.80 12.36
N PRO A 16 12.96 -0.59 13.68
CA PRO A 16 11.82 -0.34 14.55
C PRO A 16 11.09 0.96 14.19
N THR A 17 11.82 2.01 13.86
CA THR A 17 11.26 3.32 13.48
C THR A 17 10.50 3.23 12.15
N ILE A 18 11.07 2.57 11.15
CA ILE A 18 10.41 2.35 9.85
C ILE A 18 9.17 1.48 10.01
N THR A 19 9.25 0.42 10.83
CA THR A 19 8.12 -0.47 11.11
C THR A 19 6.97 0.29 11.78
N ALA A 20 7.27 1.08 12.83
CA ALA A 20 6.27 1.90 13.52
C ALA A 20 5.62 2.92 12.57
N PHE A 21 6.40 3.54 11.69
CA PHE A 21 5.90 4.46 10.67
C PHE A 21 4.86 3.81 9.73
N TYR A 22 5.06 2.55 9.35
CA TYR A 22 4.10 1.82 8.52
C TYR A 22 2.88 1.35 9.32
N GLN A 23 3.10 0.82 10.52
CA GLN A 23 2.01 0.36 11.40
C GLN A 23 1.05 1.49 11.77
N GLU A 24 1.55 2.68 12.10
CA GLU A 24 0.72 3.87 12.38
C GLU A 24 -0.19 4.25 11.21
N ARG A 25 0.31 4.16 9.97
CA ARG A 25 -0.48 4.45 8.77
C ARG A 25 -1.55 3.40 8.52
N LEU A 26 -1.15 2.13 8.57
CA LEU A 26 -2.05 1.00 8.33
C LEU A 26 -3.11 0.87 9.43
N GLY A 27 -2.77 1.17 10.69
CA GLY A 27 -3.67 1.14 11.83
C GLY A 27 -4.80 2.19 11.77
N ARG A 28 -4.64 3.25 10.97
CA ARG A 28 -5.68 4.26 10.74
C ARG A 28 -6.67 3.87 9.63
N LEU A 29 -6.41 2.78 8.91
CA LEU A 29 -7.28 2.33 7.84
C LEU A 29 -8.47 1.56 8.39
N SER A 30 -9.65 1.85 7.86
CA SER A 30 -10.81 0.99 8.04
C SER A 30 -10.57 -0.40 7.44
N ALA A 31 -11.35 -1.39 7.88
CA ALA A 31 -11.27 -2.75 7.33
C ALA A 31 -11.44 -2.80 5.80
N LEU A 32 -12.32 -1.98 5.23
CA LEU A 32 -12.50 -1.90 3.78
C LEU A 32 -11.27 -1.29 3.08
N GLN A 33 -10.71 -0.21 3.64
CA GLN A 33 -9.50 0.40 3.10
C GLN A 33 -8.34 -0.59 3.11
N ARG A 34 -8.16 -1.34 4.21
CA ARG A 34 -7.11 -2.36 4.31
C ARG A 34 -7.25 -3.44 3.24
N ARG A 35 -8.46 -3.99 3.09
CA ARG A 35 -8.75 -4.96 2.02
C ARG A 35 -8.47 -4.41 0.62
N VAL A 36 -8.78 -3.12 0.35
CA VAL A 36 -8.47 -2.49 -0.94
C VAL A 36 -6.95 -2.41 -1.15
N VAL A 37 -6.17 -2.05 -0.12
CA VAL A 37 -4.71 -2.03 -0.20
C VAL A 37 -4.14 -3.44 -0.45
N ASP A 38 -4.67 -4.44 0.25
CA ASP A 38 -4.26 -5.85 0.06
C ASP A 38 -4.56 -6.32 -1.37
N ALA A 39 -5.74 -5.99 -1.91
CA ALA A 39 -6.11 -6.32 -3.29
C ALA A 39 -5.19 -5.63 -4.32
N VAL A 40 -4.82 -4.37 -4.09
CA VAL A 40 -3.83 -3.67 -4.94
C VAL A 40 -2.48 -4.38 -4.88
N ALA A 41 -2.00 -4.74 -3.68
CA ALA A 41 -0.72 -5.44 -3.49
C ALA A 41 -0.73 -6.88 -4.03
N GLY A 42 -1.90 -7.51 -4.15
CA GLY A 42 -2.08 -8.84 -4.75
C GLY A 42 -2.03 -8.85 -6.27
N LEU A 43 -2.38 -7.74 -6.92
CA LEU A 43 -2.40 -7.64 -8.38
C LEU A 43 -1.02 -7.27 -8.96
N PRO A 44 -0.68 -7.77 -10.16
CA PRO A 44 0.54 -7.38 -10.86
C PRO A 44 0.59 -5.86 -11.12
N ALA A 45 1.78 -5.27 -10.97
CA ALA A 45 2.01 -3.87 -11.30
C ALA A 45 1.58 -3.55 -12.75
N GLY A 46 1.08 -2.34 -12.98
CA GLY A 46 0.53 -1.94 -14.29
C GLY A 46 -0.87 -2.48 -14.61
N SER A 47 -1.37 -3.49 -13.89
CA SER A 47 -2.71 -4.09 -14.13
C SER A 47 -3.78 -3.70 -13.09
N ARG A 48 -3.39 -2.91 -12.09
CA ARG A 48 -4.17 -2.49 -10.91
C ARG A 48 -5.19 -1.41 -11.23
N THR A 49 -6.13 -1.68 -12.12
CA THR A 49 -7.25 -0.76 -12.40
C THR A 49 -8.34 -0.88 -11.34
N ALA A 50 -9.18 0.15 -11.20
CA ALA A 50 -10.29 0.12 -10.24
C ALA A 50 -11.23 -1.07 -10.45
N ASP A 51 -11.51 -1.46 -11.70
CA ASP A 51 -12.36 -2.62 -11.98
C ASP A 51 -11.70 -3.95 -11.58
N ARG A 52 -10.39 -4.09 -11.79
CA ARG A 52 -9.66 -5.28 -11.35
C ARG A 52 -9.56 -5.39 -9.84
N ILE A 53 -9.31 -4.27 -9.16
CA ILE A 53 -9.31 -4.22 -7.70
C ILE A 53 -10.70 -4.57 -7.14
N ALA A 54 -11.77 -4.07 -7.76
CA ALA A 54 -13.12 -4.42 -7.37
C ALA A 54 -13.43 -5.91 -7.59
N ALA A 55 -12.99 -6.48 -8.72
CA ALA A 55 -13.14 -7.90 -9.03
C ALA A 55 -12.39 -8.79 -8.03
N GLU A 56 -11.15 -8.43 -7.67
CA GLU A 56 -10.35 -9.12 -6.65
C GLU A 56 -11.06 -9.15 -5.28
N LEU A 57 -11.82 -8.09 -4.98
CA LEU A 57 -12.62 -7.99 -3.76
C LEU A 57 -14.00 -8.67 -3.83
N GLY A 58 -14.35 -9.26 -4.98
CA GLY A 58 -15.68 -9.83 -5.23
C GLY A 58 -16.79 -8.78 -5.24
N ARG A 59 -16.49 -7.54 -5.68
CA ARG A 59 -17.43 -6.42 -5.70
C ARG A 59 -17.92 -6.13 -7.12
N GLY A 60 -19.12 -5.54 -7.23
CA GLY A 60 -19.80 -5.23 -8.50
C GLY A 60 -19.21 -4.09 -9.34
N GLY A 61 -17.88 -3.97 -9.41
CA GLY A 61 -17.18 -3.01 -10.26
C GLY A 61 -16.66 -1.74 -9.55
N SER A 62 -15.91 -0.92 -10.29
CA SER A 62 -15.16 0.24 -9.76
C SER A 62 -16.01 1.28 -9.02
N ALA A 63 -17.28 1.47 -9.40
CA ALA A 63 -18.18 2.40 -8.72
C ALA A 63 -18.32 2.10 -7.21
N THR A 64 -18.22 0.83 -6.81
CA THR A 64 -18.37 0.40 -5.42
C THR A 64 -17.15 0.74 -4.54
N ILE A 65 -15.98 0.95 -5.14
CA ILE A 65 -14.72 1.20 -4.41
C ILE A 65 -14.09 2.56 -4.72
N GLY A 66 -14.62 3.31 -5.69
CA GLY A 66 -14.01 4.56 -6.17
C GLY A 66 -13.79 5.61 -5.07
N SER A 67 -14.75 5.76 -4.15
CA SER A 67 -14.60 6.65 -3.00
C SER A 67 -13.49 6.20 -2.03
N THR A 68 -13.32 4.89 -1.86
CA THR A 68 -12.27 4.29 -1.01
C THR A 68 -10.91 4.48 -1.65
N LEU A 69 -10.78 4.23 -2.95
CA LEU A 69 -9.55 4.47 -3.71
C LEU A 69 -9.11 5.93 -3.62
N ARG A 70 -10.05 6.88 -3.80
CA ARG A 70 -9.75 8.30 -3.66
C ARG A 70 -9.22 8.65 -2.27
N ARG A 71 -9.89 8.19 -1.19
CA ARG A 71 -9.42 8.43 0.18
C ARG A 71 -8.03 7.85 0.45
N LEU A 72 -7.72 6.68 -0.12
CA LEU A 72 -6.40 6.05 0.01
C LEU A 72 -5.31 6.81 -0.74
N VAL A 73 -5.65 7.43 -1.87
CA VAL A 73 -4.76 8.34 -2.59
C VAL A 73 -4.53 9.63 -1.79
N ASP A 74 -5.60 10.23 -1.27
CA ASP A 74 -5.52 11.44 -0.45
C ASP A 74 -4.71 11.21 0.85
N ALA A 75 -4.79 10.00 1.41
CA ALA A 75 -4.02 9.59 2.58
C ALA A 75 -2.55 9.22 2.28
N GLY A 76 -2.13 9.25 1.01
CA GLY A 76 -0.77 8.89 0.60
C GLY A 76 -0.44 7.41 0.82
N ILE A 77 -1.46 6.53 0.79
CA ILE A 77 -1.29 5.07 0.87
C ILE A 77 -1.20 4.46 -0.52
N LEU A 78 -2.04 4.96 -1.43
CA LEU A 78 -2.00 4.63 -2.84
C LEU A 78 -1.57 5.83 -3.66
N LEU A 79 -1.01 5.56 -4.83
CA LEU A 79 -0.78 6.56 -5.86
C LEU A 79 -1.59 6.16 -7.11
N ARG A 80 -2.20 7.14 -7.77
CA ARG A 80 -2.87 6.91 -9.06
C ARG A 80 -1.89 7.26 -10.19
N GLN A 81 -1.48 6.25 -10.93
CA GLN A 81 -0.68 6.41 -12.14
C GLN A 81 -1.57 6.86 -13.31
N GLY A 82 -0.92 7.33 -14.39
CA GLY A 82 -1.60 7.63 -15.65
C GLY A 82 -2.46 6.44 -16.12
N ARG A 83 -3.58 6.73 -16.79
CA ARG A 83 -4.58 5.75 -17.26
C ARG A 83 -5.38 5.02 -16.16
N GLY A 84 -5.39 5.52 -14.93
CA GLY A 84 -6.28 4.99 -13.88
C GLY A 84 -5.81 3.68 -13.25
N VAL A 85 -4.51 3.39 -13.36
CA VAL A 85 -3.83 2.33 -12.62
C VAL A 85 -3.45 2.84 -11.23
N TYR A 86 -3.53 2.01 -10.21
CA TYR A 86 -3.16 2.34 -8.83
C TYR A 86 -1.90 1.57 -8.43
N ASP A 87 -1.06 2.19 -7.61
CA ASP A 87 0.12 1.56 -7.02
C ASP A 87 0.23 1.91 -5.53
N LEU A 88 1.08 1.20 -4.79
CA LEU A 88 1.40 1.56 -3.41
C LEU A 88 2.26 2.82 -3.41
N ALA A 89 1.85 3.84 -2.64
CA ALA A 89 2.56 5.12 -2.57
C ALA A 89 3.95 5.01 -1.92
N LEU A 90 4.13 4.05 -1.02
CA LEU A 90 5.33 3.90 -0.22
C LEU A 90 6.06 2.59 -0.57
N PRO A 91 7.37 2.66 -0.91
CA PRO A 91 8.17 1.47 -1.17
C PRO A 91 8.24 0.54 0.03
N GLY A 92 7.98 -0.76 -0.17
CA GLY A 92 8.06 -1.77 0.89
C GLY A 92 6.85 -1.81 1.82
N LEU A 93 5.82 -0.99 1.58
CA LEU A 93 4.56 -1.03 2.34
C LEU A 93 3.91 -2.42 2.31
N ASP A 94 4.07 -3.14 1.19
CA ASP A 94 3.59 -4.52 0.98
C ASP A 94 4.14 -5.51 2.02
N ARG A 95 5.35 -5.29 2.53
CA ARG A 95 5.99 -6.13 3.56
C ARG A 95 5.35 -5.97 4.94
N HIS A 96 4.54 -4.94 5.13
CA HIS A 96 3.86 -4.62 6.38
C HIS A 96 2.35 -4.88 6.31
N LEU A 97 1.85 -5.44 5.20
CA LEU A 97 0.47 -5.90 5.09
C LEU A 97 0.35 -7.28 5.75
N ASP A 98 -0.72 -7.48 6.53
CA ASP A 98 -1.03 -8.80 7.09
C ASP A 98 -1.67 -9.64 5.98
N ARG A 99 -0.84 -10.33 5.19
CA ARG A 99 -1.29 -11.24 4.15
C ARG A 99 -1.32 -12.67 4.72
N PRO A 100 -2.40 -13.45 4.50
CA PRO A 100 -2.41 -14.87 4.82
C PRO A 100 -1.42 -15.66 3.94
#